data_AF-A0A1D1ZQ81-F1
#
_entry.id   AF-A0A1D1ZQ81-F1
#
_cell.length_a   1.000
_cell.length_b   1.000
_cell.length_c   1.000
_cell.angle_alpha   90.00
_cell.angle_beta   90.00
_cell.angle_gamma   90.00
#
_symmetry.space_group_name_H-M   'P 1'
#
loop_
_entity.id
_entity.type
_entity.pdbx_description
1 polymer ?
#
loop_
_entity_poly.entity_id
_entity_poly.type
_entity_poly.pdbx_seq_one_letter_code
_entity_poly.pdbx_strand_id
1 'polypeptide(L)'
;YRMHPAIREFPSATFYGGGLKDGADVAAQTKRAWHASPAFAPLVFYDVPGREGTPAGSNSLVNTTEAEVVLSIYRELIHRHPELRGRPAVAVISPYKAQVSLLRRLFLAALGPDMAKTVDINTIDGFQGREKDVAIFSTVRSSRRGSIGFVADERRMNVGLTRARSSLLVVGNAAALAQDGNWGALVSVCATKGCLYSAAQPYNEFVGRVAEGQVAPQDLASLQARAKGKKERNGPQKMEVDQPRPAVPEGDDPYLYSDEEEGGVGAPASKLGSVAQGVWAKRHVKG
;
A
#
# COMPACT_ATOMS: atom_id res chain seq x y z
N TYR A 1 -20.54 10.74 11.55
CA TYR A 1 -20.86 9.50 12.29
C TYR A 1 -19.92 8.32 12.04
N ARG A 2 -19.05 8.32 11.01
CA ARG A 2 -18.37 7.08 10.58
C ARG A 2 -16.85 7.05 10.85
N MET A 3 -16.18 8.14 10.51
CA MET A 3 -14.72 8.26 10.48
C MET A 3 -14.21 9.26 11.49
N HIS A 4 -12.99 9.02 11.98
CA HIS A 4 -12.30 9.87 12.92
C HIS A 4 -12.19 11.31 12.37
N PRO A 5 -12.39 12.36 13.20
CA PRO A 5 -12.37 13.76 12.73
C PRO A 5 -11.12 14.13 11.93
N ALA A 6 -9.95 13.66 12.38
CA ALA A 6 -8.67 13.91 11.70
C ALA A 6 -8.58 13.28 10.29
N ILE A 7 -9.32 12.20 10.01
CA ILE A 7 -9.45 11.62 8.66
C ILE A 7 -10.45 12.44 7.85
N ARG A 8 -11.61 12.74 8.45
CA ARG A 8 -12.74 13.44 7.82
C ARG A 8 -12.41 14.85 7.34
N GLU A 9 -11.55 15.54 8.05
CA GLU A 9 -11.22 16.95 7.82
C GLU A 9 -10.78 17.20 6.38
N PHE A 10 -9.86 16.38 5.85
CA PHE A 10 -9.36 16.54 4.49
C PHE A 10 -10.46 16.29 3.43
N PRO A 11 -11.14 15.13 3.38
CA PRO A 11 -12.21 14.92 2.41
C PRO A 11 -13.31 15.97 2.49
N SER A 12 -13.69 16.41 3.70
CA SER A 12 -14.69 17.47 3.90
C SER A 12 -14.28 18.77 3.20
N ALA A 13 -13.05 19.24 3.49
CA ALA A 13 -12.53 20.48 2.92
C ALA A 13 -12.38 20.39 1.39
N THR A 14 -11.83 19.27 0.90
CA THR A 14 -11.45 19.12 -0.52
C THR A 14 -12.64 18.79 -1.43
N PHE A 15 -13.54 17.89 -1.01
CA PHE A 15 -14.59 17.35 -1.89
C PHE A 15 -16.01 17.82 -1.55
N TYR A 16 -16.20 18.44 -0.38
CA TYR A 16 -17.54 18.82 0.12
C TYR A 16 -17.62 20.27 0.62
N GLY A 17 -16.67 21.13 0.24
CA GLY A 17 -16.66 22.54 0.61
C GLY A 17 -16.64 22.80 2.13
N GLY A 18 -16.10 21.87 2.91
CA GLY A 18 -16.08 21.92 4.38
C GLY A 18 -17.41 21.56 5.05
N GLY A 19 -18.42 21.13 4.30
CA GLY A 19 -19.78 20.92 4.80
C GLY A 19 -20.00 19.65 5.63
N LEU A 20 -19.07 18.69 5.66
CA LEU A 20 -19.26 17.46 6.43
C LEU A 20 -19.07 17.73 7.92
N LYS A 21 -20.11 17.41 8.69
CA LYS A 21 -20.13 17.51 10.16
C LYS A 21 -19.90 16.14 10.81
N ASP A 22 -19.31 16.18 11.99
CA ASP A 22 -19.18 15.01 12.85
C ASP A 22 -20.47 14.75 13.62
N GLY A 23 -20.70 13.47 13.92
CA GLY A 23 -21.70 13.11 14.93
C GLY A 23 -21.08 13.25 16.32
N ALA A 24 -21.88 13.54 17.34
CA ALA A 24 -21.43 13.84 18.69
C ALA A 24 -20.38 12.84 19.24
N ASP A 25 -20.58 11.54 19.00
CA ASP A 25 -19.73 10.50 19.59
C ASP A 25 -18.68 9.93 18.63
N VAL A 26 -18.58 10.42 17.39
CA VAL A 26 -17.73 9.75 16.38
C VAL A 26 -16.26 9.73 16.80
N ALA A 27 -15.78 10.79 17.46
CA ALA A 27 -14.41 10.87 17.97
C ALA A 27 -14.14 9.78 19.02
N ALA A 28 -15.05 9.59 19.98
CA ALA A 28 -14.93 8.55 20.99
C ALA A 28 -15.03 7.14 20.38
N GLN A 29 -15.99 6.92 19.48
CA GLN A 29 -16.24 5.62 18.83
C GLN A 29 -15.11 5.18 17.88
N THR A 30 -14.34 6.12 17.35
CA THR A 30 -13.22 5.86 16.43
C THR A 30 -11.86 5.96 17.13
N LYS A 31 -11.82 6.33 18.42
CA LYS A 31 -10.59 6.27 19.21
C LYS A 31 -10.17 4.82 19.42
N ARG A 32 -8.88 4.54 19.26
CA ARG A 32 -8.30 3.20 19.40
C ARG A 32 -6.98 3.28 20.17
N ALA A 33 -6.60 2.18 20.82
CA ALA A 33 -5.37 2.11 21.61
C ALA A 33 -4.12 2.39 20.78
N TRP A 34 -4.10 1.93 19.52
CA TRP A 34 -2.98 2.16 18.60
C TRP A 34 -2.78 3.64 18.20
N HIS A 35 -3.74 4.53 18.46
CA HIS A 35 -3.56 5.97 18.22
C HIS A 35 -2.50 6.61 19.13
N ALA A 36 -2.07 5.93 20.20
CA ALA A 36 -0.95 6.37 21.02
C ALA A 36 0.41 6.25 20.29
N SER A 37 0.48 5.43 19.23
CA SER A 37 1.65 5.26 18.38
C SER A 37 1.61 6.25 17.20
N PRO A 38 2.70 7.00 16.93
CA PRO A 38 2.77 7.88 15.77
C PRO A 38 2.63 7.15 14.42
N ALA A 39 2.98 5.86 14.37
CA ALA A 39 2.84 5.03 13.17
C ALA A 39 1.38 4.68 12.83
N PHE A 40 0.49 4.71 13.82
CA PHE A 40 -0.90 4.27 13.66
C PHE A 40 -1.90 5.36 14.06
N ALA A 41 -1.43 6.62 14.11
CA ALA A 41 -2.28 7.78 14.32
C ALA A 41 -3.43 7.80 13.29
N PRO A 42 -4.51 8.57 13.55
CA PRO A 42 -5.68 8.58 12.68
C PRO A 42 -5.39 8.89 11.21
N LEU A 43 -4.36 9.69 10.92
CA LEU A 43 -3.88 9.95 9.57
C LEU A 43 -2.35 9.93 9.58
N VAL A 44 -1.76 9.09 8.73
CA VAL A 44 -0.30 9.00 8.55
C VAL A 44 0.00 8.85 7.06
N PHE A 45 1.05 9.53 6.59
CA PHE A 45 1.59 9.38 5.25
C PHE A 45 3.01 8.84 5.31
N TYR A 46 3.25 7.72 4.66
CA TYR A 46 4.57 7.12 4.46
C TYR A 46 5.07 7.46 3.06
N ASP A 47 6.05 8.37 3.00
CA ASP A 47 6.75 8.75 1.78
C ASP A 47 7.73 7.65 1.37
N VAL A 48 7.38 6.94 0.30
CA VAL A 48 8.14 5.82 -0.25
C VAL A 48 8.72 6.23 -1.60
N PRO A 49 10.04 6.44 -1.71
CA PRO A 49 10.70 6.79 -2.97
C PRO A 49 10.92 5.55 -3.87
N GLY A 50 9.96 4.62 -3.90
CA GLY A 50 9.95 3.46 -4.79
C GLY A 50 9.71 3.86 -6.24
N ARG A 51 10.02 2.96 -7.17
CA ARG A 51 9.73 3.13 -8.60
C ARG A 51 8.53 2.27 -8.98
N GLU A 52 7.61 2.85 -9.74
CA GLU A 52 6.54 2.12 -10.41
C GLU A 52 7.12 1.30 -11.56
N GLY A 53 6.51 0.15 -11.81
CA GLY A 53 6.84 -0.73 -12.92
C GLY A 53 5.59 -1.42 -13.45
N THR A 54 5.75 -2.13 -14.56
CA THR A 54 4.70 -2.91 -15.20
C THR A 54 5.17 -4.36 -15.25
N PRO A 55 4.46 -5.31 -14.61
CA PRO A 55 4.79 -6.73 -14.72
C PRO A 55 4.69 -7.19 -16.18
N ALA A 56 5.48 -8.19 -16.57
CA ALA A 56 5.38 -8.79 -17.90
C ALA A 56 3.95 -9.28 -18.18
N GLY A 57 3.43 -8.98 -19.37
CA GLY A 57 2.05 -9.34 -19.77
C GLY A 57 0.92 -8.56 -19.09
N SER A 58 1.23 -7.53 -18.28
CA SER A 58 0.22 -6.70 -17.59
C SER A 58 0.17 -5.30 -18.19
N ASN A 59 -1.02 -4.70 -18.25
CA ASN A 59 -1.21 -3.27 -18.54
C ASN A 59 -1.44 -2.44 -17.25
N SER A 60 -1.22 -3.04 -16.07
CA SER A 60 -1.44 -2.43 -14.76
C SER A 60 -0.12 -2.30 -14.00
N LEU A 61 -0.03 -1.25 -13.17
CA LEU A 61 1.20 -0.86 -12.47
C LEU A 61 1.37 -1.57 -11.13
N VAL A 62 2.63 -1.71 -10.72
CA VAL A 62 3.06 -2.16 -9.40
C VAL A 62 4.14 -1.25 -8.85
N ASN A 63 4.26 -1.22 -7.52
CA ASN A 63 5.39 -0.63 -6.82
C ASN A 63 5.75 -1.57 -5.67
N THR A 64 6.81 -2.37 -5.89
CA THR A 64 7.26 -3.40 -4.94
C THR A 64 7.70 -2.79 -3.62
N THR A 65 8.37 -1.64 -3.66
CA THR A 65 8.81 -0.93 -2.46
C THR A 65 7.62 -0.49 -1.60
N GLU A 66 6.57 0.07 -2.21
CA GLU A 66 5.35 0.38 -1.48
C GLU A 66 4.71 -0.88 -0.88
N ALA A 67 4.68 -1.98 -1.63
CA ALA A 67 4.07 -3.24 -1.17
C ALA A 67 4.79 -3.82 0.06
N GLU A 68 6.13 -3.73 0.10
CA GLU A 68 6.95 -4.11 1.26
C GLU A 68 6.70 -3.23 2.49
N VAL A 69 6.57 -1.91 2.29
CA VAL A 69 6.23 -0.96 3.36
C VAL A 69 4.83 -1.23 3.89
N VAL A 70 3.84 -1.46 3.02
CA VAL A 70 2.47 -1.83 3.40
C VAL A 70 2.45 -3.10 4.26
N LEU A 71 3.17 -4.15 3.84
CA LEU A 71 3.29 -5.38 4.62
C LEU A 71 3.96 -5.11 5.99
N SER A 72 5.00 -4.29 6.02
CA SER A 72 5.71 -3.92 7.25
C SER A 72 4.80 -3.16 8.22
N ILE A 73 4.01 -2.20 7.72
CA ILE A 73 2.99 -1.47 8.49
C ILE A 73 1.98 -2.45 9.10
N TYR A 74 1.44 -3.36 8.28
CA TYR A 74 0.48 -4.34 8.76
C TYR A 74 1.07 -5.25 9.84
N ARG A 75 2.26 -5.81 9.62
CA ARG A 75 2.94 -6.70 10.57
C ARG A 75 3.19 -6.01 11.90
N GLU A 76 3.68 -4.77 11.87
CA GLU A 76 3.93 -4.00 13.08
C GLU A 76 2.63 -3.71 13.85
N LEU A 77 1.57 -3.33 13.11
CA LEU A 77 0.24 -3.09 13.69
C LEU A 77 -0.27 -4.32 14.43
N ILE A 78 -0.29 -5.49 13.79
CA ILE A 78 -0.78 -6.73 14.43
C ILE A 78 0.21 -7.34 15.44
N HIS A 79 1.47 -6.90 15.44
CA HIS A 79 2.44 -7.26 16.47
C HIS A 79 2.11 -6.54 17.77
N ARG A 80 1.91 -5.22 17.70
CA ARG A 80 1.57 -4.38 18.86
C ARG A 80 0.11 -4.49 19.30
N HIS A 81 -0.78 -4.88 18.38
CA HIS A 81 -2.21 -5.02 18.62
C HIS A 81 -2.73 -6.40 18.18
N PRO A 82 -2.39 -7.47 18.92
CA PRO A 82 -2.74 -8.86 18.56
C PRO A 82 -4.25 -9.09 18.42
N GLU A 83 -5.09 -8.29 19.08
CA GLU A 83 -6.55 -8.34 18.97
C GLU A 83 -7.07 -8.11 17.54
N LEU A 84 -6.24 -7.56 16.66
CA LEU A 84 -6.57 -7.36 15.24
C LEU A 84 -6.40 -8.62 14.38
N ARG A 85 -5.61 -9.62 14.83
CA ARG A 85 -5.27 -10.81 14.02
C ARG A 85 -6.46 -11.71 13.67
N GLY A 86 -7.52 -11.70 14.48
CA GLY A 86 -8.69 -12.57 14.31
C GLY A 86 -9.91 -11.88 13.69
N ARG A 87 -9.79 -10.62 13.27
CA ARG A 87 -10.92 -9.80 12.80
C ARG A 87 -10.59 -9.15 11.45
N PRO A 88 -11.55 -9.08 10.50
CA PRO A 88 -11.35 -8.40 9.23
C PRO A 88 -11.42 -6.88 9.43
N ALA A 89 -10.44 -6.32 10.15
CA ALA A 89 -10.42 -4.95 10.64
C ALA A 89 -9.55 -3.99 9.83
N VAL A 90 -8.71 -4.55 8.96
CA VAL A 90 -7.77 -3.82 8.12
C VAL A 90 -8.13 -4.03 6.66
N ALA A 91 -8.22 -2.93 5.92
CA ALA A 91 -8.26 -2.96 4.46
C ALA A 91 -6.90 -2.51 3.90
N VAL A 92 -6.46 -3.14 2.83
CA VAL A 92 -5.37 -2.65 1.99
C VAL A 92 -5.95 -2.34 0.61
N ILE A 93 -5.83 -1.08 0.20
CA ILE A 93 -6.50 -0.55 -0.98
C ILE A 93 -5.44 -0.03 -1.94
N SER A 94 -5.62 -0.32 -3.23
CA SER A 94 -4.80 0.27 -4.28
C SER A 94 -5.63 0.53 -5.54
N PRO A 95 -5.34 1.57 -6.34
CA PRO A 95 -6.03 1.77 -7.61
C PRO A 95 -5.70 0.70 -8.66
N TYR A 96 -4.59 -0.02 -8.53
CA TYR A 96 -4.05 -0.89 -9.57
C TYR A 96 -4.26 -2.37 -9.25
N LYS A 97 -4.87 -3.11 -10.19
CA LYS A 97 -5.11 -4.56 -10.04
C LYS A 97 -3.81 -5.34 -9.87
N ALA A 98 -2.75 -5.00 -10.61
CA ALA A 98 -1.47 -5.68 -10.47
C ALA A 98 -0.84 -5.47 -9.07
N GLN A 99 -0.97 -4.26 -8.50
CA GLN A 99 -0.52 -4.00 -7.13
C GLN A 99 -1.31 -4.82 -6.10
N VAL A 100 -2.63 -4.94 -6.28
CA VAL A 100 -3.47 -5.79 -5.42
C VAL A 100 -3.03 -7.26 -5.49
N SER A 101 -2.75 -7.79 -6.69
CA SER A 101 -2.24 -9.15 -6.85
C SER A 101 -0.87 -9.34 -6.19
N LEU A 102 0.04 -8.36 -6.33
CA LEU A 102 1.33 -8.37 -5.66
C LEU A 102 1.18 -8.38 -4.13
N LEU A 103 0.35 -7.49 -3.58
CA LEU A 103 0.08 -7.41 -2.15
C LEU A 103 -0.51 -8.71 -1.60
N ARG A 104 -1.49 -9.30 -2.29
CA ARG A 104 -2.07 -10.60 -1.89
C ARG A 104 -1.01 -11.70 -1.82
N ARG A 105 -0.12 -11.78 -2.83
CA ARG A 105 0.98 -12.76 -2.84
C ARG A 105 1.95 -12.52 -1.69
N LEU A 106 2.36 -11.28 -1.45
CA LEU A 106 3.29 -10.94 -0.37
C LEU A 106 2.70 -11.24 1.01
N PHE A 107 1.42 -10.90 1.24
CA PHE A 107 0.73 -11.19 2.50
C PHE A 107 0.57 -12.69 2.71
N LEU A 108 0.19 -13.43 1.67
CA LEU A 108 0.07 -14.90 1.74
C LEU A 108 1.41 -15.55 2.10
N ALA A 109 2.50 -15.16 1.41
CA ALA A 109 3.83 -15.69 1.66
C ALA A 109 4.35 -15.36 3.07
N ALA A 110 4.10 -14.16 3.57
CA ALA A 110 4.65 -13.69 4.84
C ALA A 110 3.83 -14.13 6.08
N LEU A 111 2.51 -14.32 5.92
CA LEU A 111 1.59 -14.52 7.04
C LEU A 111 0.91 -15.90 7.04
N GLY A 112 0.98 -16.63 5.93
CA GLY A 112 0.20 -17.85 5.72
C GLY A 112 -1.26 -17.58 5.35
N PRO A 113 -1.99 -18.62 4.88
CA PRO A 113 -3.32 -18.47 4.30
C PRO A 113 -4.37 -17.95 5.28
N ASP A 114 -4.33 -18.37 6.54
CA ASP A 114 -5.37 -18.02 7.51
C ASP A 114 -5.30 -16.54 7.90
N MET A 115 -4.10 -16.04 8.19
CA MET A 115 -3.88 -14.63 8.53
C MET A 115 -4.03 -13.71 7.32
N ALA A 116 -3.64 -14.16 6.12
CA ALA A 116 -3.82 -13.36 4.91
C ALA A 116 -5.31 -13.13 4.59
N LYS A 117 -6.19 -14.08 4.92
CA LYS A 117 -7.65 -13.96 4.74
C LYS A 117 -8.30 -12.95 5.68
N THR A 118 -7.65 -12.55 6.78
CA THR A 118 -8.20 -11.55 7.71
C THR A 118 -7.93 -10.12 7.24
N VAL A 119 -7.26 -9.92 6.11
CA VAL A 119 -6.98 -8.60 5.52
C VAL A 119 -7.72 -8.46 4.20
N ASP A 120 -8.55 -7.42 4.11
CA ASP A 120 -9.28 -7.14 2.88
C ASP A 120 -8.39 -6.37 1.91
N ILE A 121 -7.70 -7.09 1.01
CA ILE A 121 -6.84 -6.50 -0.02
C ILE A 121 -7.61 -6.39 -1.33
N ASN A 122 -7.93 -5.19 -1.79
CA ASN A 122 -8.74 -5.00 -3.00
C ASN A 122 -8.45 -3.69 -3.74
N THR A 123 -8.97 -3.56 -4.97
CA THR A 123 -8.94 -2.27 -5.66
C THR A 123 -9.98 -1.33 -5.08
N ILE A 124 -9.87 -0.03 -5.38
CA ILE A 124 -10.88 0.97 -4.98
C ILE A 124 -12.27 0.56 -5.49
N ASP A 125 -12.37 0.20 -6.77
CA ASP A 125 -13.63 -0.18 -7.43
C ASP A 125 -14.10 -1.59 -6.99
N GLY A 126 -13.15 -2.49 -6.67
CA GLY A 126 -13.44 -3.83 -6.16
C GLY A 126 -13.79 -3.85 -4.68
N PHE A 127 -13.60 -2.73 -3.97
CA PHE A 127 -13.94 -2.61 -2.56
C PHE A 127 -15.46 -2.46 -2.39
N GLN A 128 -16.16 -3.59 -2.50
CA GLN A 128 -17.58 -3.71 -2.21
C GLN A 128 -17.88 -3.75 -0.70
N GLY A 129 -16.84 -3.71 0.14
CA GLY A 129 -16.91 -3.79 1.59
C GLY A 129 -17.29 -2.48 2.29
N ARG A 130 -17.82 -2.62 3.51
CA ARG A 130 -18.01 -1.52 4.47
C ARG A 130 -16.65 -0.97 4.92
N GLU A 131 -16.67 0.18 5.57
CA GLU A 131 -15.45 0.76 6.15
C GLU A 131 -14.76 -0.19 7.15
N LYS A 132 -13.46 -0.03 7.29
CA LYS A 132 -12.61 -0.77 8.21
C LYS A 132 -12.04 0.13 9.28
N ASP A 133 -11.63 -0.45 10.41
CA ASP A 133 -11.02 0.33 11.48
C ASP A 133 -9.71 0.97 11.01
N VAL A 134 -8.92 0.23 10.22
CA VAL A 134 -7.70 0.73 9.56
C VAL A 134 -7.81 0.52 8.05
N ALA A 135 -7.43 1.54 7.28
CA ALA A 135 -7.19 1.39 5.84
C ALA A 135 -5.75 1.79 5.50
N ILE A 136 -5.04 0.93 4.78
CA ILE A 136 -3.72 1.20 4.22
C ILE A 136 -3.87 1.42 2.72
N PHE A 137 -3.54 2.61 2.23
CA PHE A 137 -3.75 2.99 0.83
C PHE A 137 -2.41 3.07 0.09
N SER A 138 -2.15 2.17 -0.86
CA SER A 138 -0.96 2.21 -1.73
C SER A 138 -1.28 2.93 -3.04
N THR A 139 -0.60 4.05 -3.25
CA THR A 139 -0.81 4.94 -4.40
C THR A 139 -0.10 4.46 -5.67
N VAL A 140 0.96 3.66 -5.55
CA VAL A 140 1.82 3.09 -6.60
C VAL A 140 2.66 4.11 -7.36
N ARG A 141 2.09 5.27 -7.67
CA ARG A 141 2.68 6.25 -8.58
C ARG A 141 3.86 6.97 -7.95
N SER A 142 4.92 7.03 -8.74
CA SER A 142 6.25 7.58 -8.42
C SER A 142 6.85 8.41 -9.56
N SER A 143 6.25 8.38 -10.76
CA SER A 143 6.71 9.22 -11.87
C SER A 143 6.44 10.70 -11.59
N ARG A 144 7.45 11.52 -11.87
CA ARG A 144 7.36 12.99 -11.81
C ARG A 144 7.07 13.65 -13.16
N ARG A 145 6.90 12.86 -14.22
CA ARG A 145 6.57 13.36 -15.55
C ARG A 145 5.23 12.75 -15.95
N GLY A 146 4.25 13.61 -16.17
CA GLY A 146 2.89 13.24 -16.56
C GLY A 146 1.91 13.22 -15.39
N SER A 147 0.64 12.98 -15.73
CA SER A 147 -0.44 12.81 -14.76
C SER A 147 -0.18 11.61 -13.85
N ILE A 148 -0.55 11.69 -12.57
CA ILE A 148 -0.63 10.53 -11.66
C ILE A 148 -1.75 9.53 -12.07
N GLY A 149 -2.37 9.75 -13.23
CA GLY A 149 -3.22 8.81 -13.94
C GLY A 149 -4.45 8.47 -13.12
N PHE A 150 -4.73 7.18 -12.97
CA PHE A 150 -5.90 6.67 -12.24
C PHE A 150 -5.96 7.11 -10.75
N VAL A 151 -4.82 7.54 -10.18
CA VAL A 151 -4.76 8.09 -8.82
C VAL A 151 -5.32 9.52 -8.75
N ALA A 152 -5.30 10.28 -9.85
CA ALA A 152 -5.83 11.66 -9.93
C ALA A 152 -7.35 11.73 -9.89
N ASP A 153 -8.04 10.59 -10.02
CA ASP A 153 -9.49 10.54 -9.97
C ASP A 153 -9.98 10.92 -8.56
N GLU A 154 -10.56 12.11 -8.44
CA GLU A 154 -11.05 12.67 -7.18
C GLU A 154 -12.08 11.79 -6.50
N ARG A 155 -12.95 11.13 -7.28
CA ARG A 155 -13.97 10.22 -6.74
C ARG A 155 -13.30 9.01 -6.12
N ARG A 156 -12.31 8.42 -6.80
CA ARG A 156 -11.55 7.28 -6.28
C ARG A 156 -10.68 7.64 -5.09
N MET A 157 -10.09 8.82 -5.08
CA MET A 157 -9.38 9.36 -3.92
C MET A 157 -10.35 9.46 -2.73
N ASN A 158 -11.46 10.17 -2.88
CA ASN A 158 -12.48 10.32 -1.83
C ASN A 158 -12.99 8.96 -1.33
N VAL A 159 -13.35 8.05 -2.25
CA VAL A 159 -13.78 6.68 -1.90
C VAL A 159 -12.69 5.95 -1.12
N GLY A 160 -11.44 5.99 -1.57
CA GLY A 160 -10.32 5.33 -0.92
C GLY A 160 -10.03 5.85 0.48
N LEU A 161 -9.89 7.17 0.63
CA LEU A 161 -9.59 7.82 1.91
C LEU A 161 -10.72 7.62 2.93
N THR A 162 -11.97 7.55 2.47
CA THR A 162 -13.14 7.37 3.33
C THR A 162 -13.43 5.91 3.71
N ARG A 163 -12.54 4.96 3.40
CA ARG A 163 -12.67 3.57 3.89
C ARG A 163 -12.17 3.36 5.32
N ALA A 164 -11.37 4.28 5.84
CA ALA A 164 -10.87 4.22 7.21
C ALA A 164 -11.87 4.84 8.20
N ARG A 165 -12.17 4.10 9.28
CA ARG A 165 -12.92 4.62 10.43
C ARG A 165 -12.01 5.25 11.47
N SER A 166 -10.91 4.58 11.82
CA SER A 166 -10.05 4.99 12.95
C SER A 166 -8.68 5.48 12.48
N SER A 167 -8.01 4.74 11.58
CA SER A 167 -6.70 5.12 11.03
C SER A 167 -6.62 4.96 9.50
N LEU A 168 -6.16 6.01 8.83
CA LEU A 168 -5.84 6.03 7.41
C LEU A 168 -4.32 6.15 7.23
N LEU A 169 -3.70 5.10 6.67
CA LEU A 169 -2.26 5.02 6.46
C LEU A 169 -1.98 5.05 4.96
N VAL A 170 -1.53 6.19 4.45
CA VAL A 170 -1.25 6.37 3.01
C VAL A 170 0.21 6.02 2.75
N VAL A 171 0.47 5.23 1.71
CA VAL A 171 1.80 4.81 1.27
C VAL A 171 1.98 5.24 -0.18
N GLY A 172 2.97 6.09 -0.44
CA GLY A 172 3.15 6.66 -1.76
C GLY A 172 4.36 7.56 -1.89
N ASN A 173 4.67 7.98 -3.11
CA ASN A 173 5.75 8.92 -3.36
C ASN A 173 5.26 10.36 -3.19
N ALA A 174 5.61 11.02 -2.08
CA ALA A 174 5.11 12.35 -1.76
C ALA A 174 5.45 13.38 -2.84
N ALA A 175 6.65 13.29 -3.44
CA ALA A 175 7.10 14.23 -4.47
C ALA A 175 6.39 14.04 -5.83
N ALA A 176 5.94 12.82 -6.15
CA ALA A 176 5.13 12.57 -7.35
C ALA A 176 3.69 13.05 -7.13
N LEU A 177 3.12 12.71 -5.98
CA LEU A 177 1.75 13.05 -5.59
C LEU A 177 1.54 14.56 -5.38
N ALA A 178 2.58 15.29 -4.94
CA ALA A 178 2.53 16.74 -4.79
C ALA A 178 2.33 17.53 -6.10
N GLN A 179 2.38 16.87 -7.26
CA GLN A 179 2.11 17.50 -8.56
C GLN A 179 0.63 17.55 -8.90
N ASP A 180 -0.19 16.76 -8.20
CA ASP A 180 -1.64 16.81 -8.29
C ASP A 180 -2.19 17.73 -7.19
N GLY A 181 -3.25 18.48 -7.51
CA GLY A 181 -3.81 19.48 -6.59
C GLY A 181 -4.35 18.86 -5.29
N ASN A 182 -5.10 17.77 -5.39
CA ASN A 182 -5.75 17.15 -4.23
C ASN A 182 -4.75 16.30 -3.44
N TRP A 183 -3.94 15.50 -4.12
CA TRP A 183 -2.91 14.71 -3.43
C TRP A 183 -1.82 15.59 -2.82
N GLY A 184 -1.43 16.67 -3.50
CA GLY A 184 -0.50 17.66 -2.94
C GLY A 184 -1.05 18.37 -1.71
N ALA A 185 -2.35 18.67 -1.69
CA ALA A 185 -3.01 19.19 -0.50
C ALA A 185 -2.98 18.17 0.66
N LEU A 186 -3.23 16.87 0.39
CA LEU A 186 -3.15 15.82 1.43
C LEU A 186 -1.73 15.69 1.98
N VAL A 187 -0.72 15.64 1.11
CA VAL A 187 0.70 15.59 1.51
C VAL A 187 1.06 16.80 2.38
N SER A 188 0.58 17.99 2.00
CA SER A 188 0.82 19.22 2.75
C SER A 188 0.16 19.19 4.13
N VAL A 189 -1.09 18.71 4.23
CA VAL A 189 -1.77 18.51 5.51
C VAL A 189 -0.98 17.56 6.41
N CYS A 190 -0.49 16.45 5.88
CA CYS A 190 0.30 15.50 6.67
C CYS A 190 1.64 16.07 7.13
N ALA A 191 2.32 16.85 6.27
CA ALA A 191 3.56 17.54 6.64
C ALA A 191 3.32 18.58 7.75
N THR A 192 2.29 19.43 7.63
CA THR A 192 1.96 20.45 8.64
C THR A 192 1.52 19.83 9.97
N LYS A 193 0.81 18.70 9.94
CA LYS A 193 0.37 17.99 11.15
C LYS A 193 1.43 17.06 11.74
N GLY A 194 2.62 16.98 11.15
CA GLY A 194 3.70 16.13 11.65
C GLY A 194 3.42 14.63 11.54
N CYS A 195 2.65 14.20 10.53
CA CYS A 195 2.32 12.79 10.29
C CYS A 195 2.81 12.26 8.93
N LEU A 196 3.81 12.93 8.34
CA LEU A 196 4.51 12.50 7.13
C LEU A 196 5.87 11.88 7.51
N TYR A 197 6.16 10.65 7.12
CA TYR A 197 7.43 9.97 7.44
C TYR A 197 8.15 9.46 6.19
N SER A 198 9.47 9.66 6.10
CA SER A 198 10.28 9.10 5.00
C SER A 198 10.56 7.62 5.28
N ALA A 199 10.04 6.72 4.46
CA ALA A 199 10.38 5.31 4.58
C ALA A 199 11.88 5.07 4.33
N ALA A 200 12.49 4.24 5.18
CA ALA A 200 13.87 3.82 5.09
C ALA A 200 13.98 2.31 5.31
N GLN A 201 14.96 1.68 4.67
CA GLN A 201 15.24 0.27 4.93
C GLN A 201 16.06 0.10 6.22
N PRO A 202 15.91 -1.04 6.92
CA PRO A 202 14.94 -2.10 6.66
C PRO A 202 13.52 -1.69 7.12
N TYR A 203 12.49 -1.95 6.27
CA TYR A 203 11.17 -1.34 6.45
C TYR A 203 10.42 -1.80 7.70
N ASN A 204 10.63 -3.03 8.14
CA ASN A 204 10.10 -3.55 9.40
C ASN A 204 10.62 -2.75 10.61
N GLU A 205 11.93 -2.52 10.69
CA GLU A 205 12.51 -1.71 11.77
C GLU A 205 12.07 -0.26 11.65
N PHE A 206 12.02 0.29 10.44
CA PHE A 206 11.54 1.65 10.21
C PHE A 206 10.15 1.89 10.81
N VAL A 207 9.17 1.02 10.53
CA VAL A 207 7.82 1.21 11.08
C VAL A 207 7.83 1.10 12.61
N GLY A 208 8.59 0.16 13.19
CA GLY A 208 8.75 0.04 14.65
C GLY A 208 9.34 1.30 15.28
N ARG A 209 10.39 1.87 14.67
CA ARG A 209 11.01 3.12 15.10
C ARG A 209 10.05 4.31 15.00
N VAL A 210 9.21 4.39 13.97
CA VAL A 210 8.14 5.40 13.88
C VAL A 210 7.14 5.19 15.02
N ALA A 211 6.75 3.94 15.29
CA ALA A 211 5.80 3.61 16.36
C ALA A 211 6.32 3.96 17.76
N GLU A 212 7.64 3.99 17.93
CA GLU A 212 8.34 4.39 19.17
C GLU A 212 8.68 5.88 19.23
N GLY A 213 8.33 6.67 18.19
CA GLY A 213 8.66 8.10 18.14
C GLY A 213 10.15 8.39 17.89
N GLN A 214 10.91 7.42 17.41
CA GLN A 214 12.35 7.53 17.14
C GLN A 214 12.67 8.04 15.72
N VAL A 215 11.63 8.33 14.92
CA VAL A 215 11.75 8.90 13.58
C VAL A 215 10.98 10.21 13.57
N ALA A 216 11.67 11.31 13.26
CA ALA A 216 11.03 12.60 13.12
C ALA A 216 10.19 12.66 11.83
N PRO A 217 9.02 13.31 11.85
CA PRO A 217 8.24 13.55 10.63
C PRO A 217 8.97 14.53 9.69
N GLN A 218 8.74 14.38 8.39
CA GLN A 218 9.20 15.32 7.38
C GLN A 218 8.30 16.55 7.33
N ASP A 219 8.92 17.71 7.14
CA ASP A 219 8.23 18.95 6.79
C ASP A 219 8.18 19.18 5.27
N LEU A 220 7.38 20.16 4.87
CA LEU A 220 7.19 20.49 3.45
C LEU A 220 8.48 21.03 2.79
N ALA A 221 9.32 21.73 3.56
CA ALA A 221 10.58 22.29 3.06
C ALA A 221 11.57 21.18 2.69
N SER A 222 11.68 20.15 3.54
CA SER A 222 12.54 18.98 3.35
C SER A 222 12.14 18.18 2.11
N LEU A 223 10.83 18.03 1.86
CA LEU A 223 10.31 17.40 0.64
C LEU A 223 10.72 18.18 -0.62
N GLN A 224 10.55 19.51 -0.60
CA GLN A 224 10.87 20.37 -1.73
C GLN A 224 12.38 20.39 -2.02
N ALA A 225 13.23 20.40 -0.99
CA ALA A 225 14.69 20.33 -1.13
C ALA A 225 15.13 19.01 -1.79
N ARG A 226 14.60 17.86 -1.32
CA ARG A 226 14.83 16.54 -1.93
C ARG A 226 14.33 16.46 -3.38
N ALA A 227 13.25 17.16 -3.70
CA ALA A 227 12.72 17.21 -5.06
C ALA A 227 13.67 17.94 -6.02
N LYS A 228 14.25 19.07 -5.59
CA LYS A 228 15.20 19.87 -6.38
C LYS A 228 16.55 19.18 -6.57
N GLY A 229 17.15 18.62 -5.51
CA GLY A 229 18.46 17.95 -5.59
C GLY A 229 18.51 16.72 -6.51
N LYS A 230 17.37 16.02 -6.72
CA LYS A 230 17.26 14.94 -7.72
C LYS A 230 17.14 15.46 -9.17
N LYS A 231 16.65 16.69 -9.37
CA LYS A 231 16.47 17.29 -10.70
C LYS A 231 17.81 17.73 -11.30
N GLU A 232 18.73 18.21 -10.46
CA GLU A 232 20.10 18.60 -10.85
C GLU A 232 21.00 17.40 -11.19
N ARG A 233 20.82 16.25 -10.52
CA ARG A 233 21.58 15.02 -10.83
C ARG A 233 21.17 14.34 -12.14
N ASN A 234 19.98 14.61 -12.68
CA ASN A 234 19.47 14.01 -13.92
C ASN A 234 19.54 14.98 -15.12
N GLY A 235 20.57 15.85 -15.18
CA GLY A 235 20.89 16.62 -16.39
C GLY A 235 21.13 15.72 -17.61
N PRO A 236 21.07 16.24 -18.85
CA PRO A 236 21.14 15.42 -20.06
C PRO A 236 22.49 14.70 -20.11
N GLN A 237 22.47 13.41 -19.81
CA GLN A 237 23.60 12.52 -20.01
C GLN A 237 23.74 12.33 -21.52
N LYS A 238 24.87 12.75 -22.09
CA LYS A 238 25.20 12.47 -23.49
C LYS A 238 25.08 10.96 -23.70
N MET A 239 24.26 10.57 -24.68
CA MET A 239 24.18 9.18 -25.14
C MET A 239 25.56 8.82 -25.73
N GLU A 240 26.35 8.09 -24.96
CA GLU A 240 27.54 7.42 -25.46
C GLU A 240 27.06 6.17 -26.20
N VAL A 241 27.45 6.05 -27.47
CA VAL A 241 27.04 4.96 -28.36
C VAL A 241 27.71 3.67 -27.86
N ASP A 242 26.92 2.79 -27.25
CA ASP A 242 27.39 1.49 -26.74
C ASP A 242 27.73 0.57 -27.93
N GLN A 243 28.92 -0.04 -27.88
CA GLN A 243 29.36 -1.03 -28.87
C GLN A 243 28.53 -2.32 -28.75
N PRO A 244 28.34 -3.11 -29.82
CA PRO A 244 27.47 -4.27 -29.78
C PRO A 244 27.99 -5.34 -28.80
N ARG A 245 27.11 -5.78 -27.90
CA ARG A 245 27.34 -6.87 -26.95
C ARG A 245 27.45 -8.22 -27.69
N PRO A 246 28.32 -9.16 -27.27
CA PRO A 246 28.40 -10.48 -27.89
C PRO A 246 27.16 -11.33 -27.57
N ALA A 247 26.78 -12.19 -28.52
CA ALA A 247 25.62 -13.07 -28.44
C ALA A 247 25.72 -14.09 -27.29
N VAL A 248 24.61 -14.30 -26.60
CA VAL A 248 24.44 -15.35 -25.57
C VAL A 248 23.91 -16.62 -26.26
N PRO A 249 24.41 -17.84 -25.96
CA PRO A 249 23.89 -19.06 -26.56
C PRO A 249 22.50 -19.39 -26.01
N GLU A 250 21.60 -19.83 -26.90
CA GLU A 250 20.28 -20.35 -26.56
C GLU A 250 20.41 -21.61 -25.68
N GLY A 251 19.73 -21.59 -24.54
CA GLY A 251 19.53 -22.74 -23.67
C GLY A 251 18.06 -22.76 -23.26
N ASP A 252 17.41 -23.89 -23.51
CA ASP A 252 15.97 -24.12 -23.37
C ASP A 252 15.44 -23.75 -21.97
N ASP A 253 14.39 -22.92 -21.92
CA ASP A 253 13.63 -22.61 -20.70
C ASP A 253 12.42 -23.57 -20.60
N PRO A 254 12.37 -24.46 -19.59
CA PRO A 254 11.34 -25.49 -19.49
C PRO A 254 9.98 -25.01 -18.94
N TYR A 255 9.69 -23.71 -18.91
CA TYR A 255 8.42 -23.19 -18.36
C TYR A 255 7.64 -22.21 -19.28
N LEU A 256 7.64 -22.47 -20.59
CA LEU A 256 6.67 -21.87 -21.51
C LEU A 256 5.28 -22.50 -21.29
N TYR A 257 4.37 -21.73 -20.70
CA TYR A 257 2.93 -22.01 -20.71
C TYR A 257 2.39 -21.75 -22.11
N SER A 258 1.81 -22.78 -22.74
CA SER A 258 0.99 -22.66 -23.95
C SER A 258 -0.39 -22.13 -23.60
N ASP A 259 -0.76 -21.02 -24.23
CA ASP A 259 -2.14 -20.55 -24.30
C ASP A 259 -2.96 -21.55 -25.15
N GLU A 260 -3.92 -22.23 -24.54
CA GLU A 260 -4.96 -22.97 -25.28
C GLU A 260 -6.31 -22.27 -25.12
N GLU A 261 -6.93 -22.05 -26.28
CA GLU A 261 -8.19 -21.36 -26.51
C GLU A 261 -9.40 -22.11 -25.91
N GLU A 262 -10.40 -21.33 -25.46
CA GLU A 262 -11.72 -21.85 -25.10
C GLU A 262 -12.47 -22.39 -26.33
N GLY A 263 -12.91 -23.65 -26.25
CA GLY A 263 -13.77 -24.27 -27.26
C GLY A 263 -14.42 -25.58 -26.81
N GLY A 264 -15.53 -25.47 -26.06
CA GLY A 264 -16.73 -26.31 -26.21
C GLY A 264 -16.72 -27.84 -25.98
N VAL A 265 -17.60 -28.24 -25.04
CA VAL A 265 -18.49 -29.44 -25.03
C VAL A 265 -17.95 -30.76 -24.42
N GLY A 266 -18.66 -31.24 -23.39
CA GLY A 266 -18.86 -32.68 -23.11
C GLY A 266 -18.39 -33.20 -21.75
N ALA A 267 -19.33 -33.49 -20.85
CA ALA A 267 -19.13 -34.36 -19.67
C ALA A 267 -19.29 -35.86 -20.07
N PRO A 268 -19.18 -36.88 -19.18
CA PRO A 268 -18.72 -36.93 -17.77
C PRO A 268 -17.75 -38.12 -17.42
N ALA A 269 -17.34 -38.18 -16.14
CA ALA A 269 -17.21 -39.38 -15.27
C ALA A 269 -15.83 -39.79 -14.70
N SER A 270 -15.79 -39.76 -13.35
CA SER A 270 -15.33 -40.81 -12.41
C SER A 270 -13.87 -40.89 -11.91
N LYS A 271 -13.79 -40.84 -10.56
CA LYS A 271 -13.05 -41.70 -9.60
C LYS A 271 -11.54 -41.52 -9.33
N LEU A 272 -11.27 -41.48 -8.01
CA LEU A 272 -10.07 -41.88 -7.23
C LEU A 272 -8.87 -40.91 -7.30
N GLY A 273 -8.14 -40.58 -6.23
CA GLY A 273 -8.13 -41.07 -4.85
C GLY A 273 -7.27 -40.17 -3.94
N SER A 274 -7.47 -40.35 -2.64
CA SER A 274 -6.78 -39.69 -1.51
C SER A 274 -5.34 -40.19 -1.34
N VAL A 275 -4.37 -39.31 -1.00
CA VAL A 275 -3.25 -39.65 -0.08
C VAL A 275 -2.73 -38.39 0.68
N ALA A 276 -2.77 -38.51 2.02
CA ALA A 276 -1.91 -38.01 3.12
C ALA A 276 -1.17 -36.65 3.03
N GLN A 277 -1.36 -35.70 3.94
CA GLN A 277 -0.91 -35.64 5.36
C GLN A 277 0.60 -35.86 5.58
N GLY A 278 1.31 -34.79 5.92
CA GLY A 278 2.73 -34.78 6.30
C GLY A 278 3.07 -33.68 7.31
N VAL A 279 2.93 -34.02 8.59
CA VAL A 279 3.75 -33.71 9.78
C VAL A 279 4.72 -32.50 9.70
N TRP A 280 4.54 -31.51 10.58
CA TRP A 280 5.64 -30.71 11.15
C TRP A 280 5.59 -30.78 12.68
N ALA A 281 6.51 -31.56 13.26
CA ALA A 281 6.69 -31.72 14.68
C ALA A 281 7.83 -30.82 15.20
N LYS A 282 7.47 -30.00 16.20
CA LYS A 282 8.22 -29.55 17.38
C LYS A 282 9.73 -29.84 17.45
N ARG A 283 10.52 -28.79 17.66
CA ARG A 283 11.68 -28.65 18.58
C ARG A 283 11.95 -27.13 18.74
N HIS A 284 12.34 -26.53 19.86
CA HIS A 284 12.55 -26.91 21.26
C HIS A 284 12.58 -25.59 22.07
N VAL A 285 12.09 -25.62 23.31
CA VAL A 285 12.37 -24.61 24.34
C VAL A 285 12.81 -25.34 25.61
N LYS A 286 13.95 -24.89 26.13
CA LYS A 286 14.52 -24.95 27.50
C LYS A 286 15.00 -26.28 28.09
N GLY A 287 16.32 -26.31 28.32
CA GLY A 287 16.94 -26.53 29.63
C GLY A 287 17.98 -25.42 29.82
#